data_AF-A0A0R2TBE4-F1
#
_entry.id   AF-A0A0R2TBE4-F1
#
_cell.length_a   1.000
_cell.length_b   1.000
_cell.length_c   1.000
_cell.angle_alpha   90.00
_cell.angle_beta   90.00
_cell.angle_gamma   90.00
#
_symmetry.space_group_name_H-M   'P 1'
#
loop_
_entity.id
_entity.type
_entity.pdbx_description
1 polymer ?
#
loop_
_entity_poly.entity_id
_entity_poly.type
_entity_poly.pdbx_seq_one_letter_code
_entity_poly.pdbx_strand_id
1 'polypeptide(L)'
;MLTHLWMTGKLERVAGIILGKFTDDSYDSNTFSMEQVMRDRFEPLGIPTLRGAMIGHIEDKTVVPIGIQARLDVDAGTLTLLEAAVN
;
A
#
# COMPACT_ATOMS: atom_id res chain seq x y z
N MET A 1 -6.60 -12.28 4.32
CA MET A 1 -5.46 -12.13 3.39
C MET A 1 -4.26 -11.44 4.07
N LEU A 2 -4.39 -10.18 4.53
CA LEU A 2 -3.29 -9.41 5.14
C LEU A 2 -2.55 -10.15 6.28
N THR A 3 -3.27 -10.74 7.23
CA THR A 3 -2.66 -11.52 8.33
C THR A 3 -1.81 -12.67 7.81
N HIS A 4 -2.23 -13.34 6.73
CA HIS A 4 -1.44 -14.42 6.13
C HIS A 4 -0.13 -13.89 5.55
N LEU A 5 -0.16 -12.78 4.79
CA LEU A 5 1.07 -12.14 4.29
C LEU A 5 2.02 -11.75 5.43
N TRP A 6 1.47 -11.18 6.50
CA TRP A 6 2.22 -10.80 7.68
C TRP A 6 2.91 -12.01 8.32
N MET A 7 2.17 -13.11 8.51
CA MET A 7 2.71 -14.37 9.04
C MET A 7 3.76 -15.04 8.15
N THR A 8 3.85 -14.67 6.86
CA THR A 8 4.94 -15.18 6.01
C THR A 8 6.30 -14.55 6.25
N GLY A 9 6.36 -13.43 7.01
CA GLY A 9 7.59 -12.64 7.20
C GLY A 9 8.10 -11.94 5.93
N LYS A 10 7.36 -12.01 4.81
CA LYS A 10 7.81 -11.41 3.54
C LYS A 10 7.72 -9.88 3.55
N LEU A 11 6.79 -9.31 4.32
CA LEU A 11 6.60 -7.86 4.40
C LEU A 11 7.80 -7.15 5.05
N GLU A 12 8.57 -7.84 5.91
CA GLU A 12 9.78 -7.30 6.54
C GLU A 12 10.94 -7.11 5.55
N ARG A 13 10.83 -7.69 4.35
CA ARG A 13 11.91 -7.71 3.35
C ARG A 13 11.70 -6.72 2.20
N VAL A 14 10.58 -6.01 2.17
CA VAL A 14 10.29 -5.04 1.11
C VAL A 14 10.86 -3.67 1.47
N ALA A 15 11.26 -2.89 0.46
CA ALA A 15 11.81 -1.55 0.68
C ALA A 15 10.74 -0.50 1.05
N GLY A 16 9.47 -0.79 0.80
CA GLY A 16 8.34 0.07 1.12
C GLY A 16 7.02 -0.55 0.69
N ILE A 17 5.92 0.00 1.20
CA ILE A 17 4.57 -0.49 0.95
C ILE A 17 3.70 0.67 0.47
N ILE A 18 2.91 0.42 -0.57
CA ILE A 18 1.92 1.36 -1.07
C ILE A 18 0.58 0.67 -1.05
N LEU A 19 -0.36 1.31 -0.35
CA LEU A 19 -1.73 0.88 -0.24
C LEU A 19 -2.58 1.79 -1.12
N GLY A 20 -3.38 1.16 -1.96
CA GLY A 20 -4.41 1.85 -2.73
C GLY A 20 -5.47 2.50 -1.84
N LYS A 21 -6.42 3.19 -2.48
CA LYS A 21 -7.59 3.70 -1.80
C LYS A 21 -8.60 2.59 -1.59
N PHE A 22 -9.01 2.39 -0.34
CA PHE A 22 -10.12 1.53 0.02
C PHE A 22 -11.41 2.35 -0.07
N THR A 23 -12.45 1.73 -0.65
CA THR A 23 -13.81 2.27 -0.74
C THR A 23 -14.75 1.22 -0.18
N ASP A 24 -15.95 1.65 0.23
CA ASP A 24 -16.95 0.78 0.87
C ASP A 24 -16.39 0.04 2.10
N ASP A 25 -15.51 0.69 2.85
CA ASP A 25 -14.82 0.17 4.04
C ASP A 25 -15.54 0.56 5.34
N SER A 26 -16.88 0.59 5.29
CA SER A 26 -17.71 0.87 6.46
C SER A 26 -17.41 -0.12 7.59
N TYR A 27 -17.33 0.41 8.80
CA TYR A 27 -17.10 -0.33 10.02
C TYR A 27 -18.16 0.07 11.05
N ASP A 28 -18.39 -0.81 12.00
CA ASP A 28 -19.30 -0.62 13.13
C ASP A 28 -18.55 -0.65 14.47
N SER A 29 -19.27 -0.56 15.59
CA SER A 29 -18.65 -0.54 16.92
C SER A 29 -17.93 -1.85 17.30
N ASN A 30 -18.18 -2.94 16.57
CA ASN A 30 -17.63 -4.27 16.84
C ASN A 30 -16.53 -4.66 15.86
N THR A 31 -16.12 -3.75 14.97
CA THR A 31 -15.11 -3.99 13.94
C THR A 31 -14.05 -2.89 13.96
N PHE A 32 -12.86 -3.23 13.45
CA PHE A 32 -11.79 -2.26 13.30
C PHE A 32 -11.96 -1.50 11.99
N SER A 33 -11.73 -0.19 12.03
CA SER A 33 -11.57 0.60 10.81
C SER A 33 -10.39 0.08 9.99
N MET A 34 -10.44 0.28 8.68
CA MET A 34 -9.31 -0.07 7.80
C MET A 34 -8.02 0.63 8.26
N GLU A 35 -8.12 1.88 8.72
CA GLU A 35 -6.99 2.63 9.24
C GLU A 35 -6.34 1.97 10.47
N GLN A 36 -7.13 1.51 11.43
CA GLN A 36 -6.61 0.77 12.60
C GLN A 36 -5.90 -0.51 12.18
N VAL A 37 -6.53 -1.32 11.32
CA VAL A 37 -5.94 -2.58 10.85
C VAL A 37 -4.61 -2.33 10.14
N MET A 38 -4.53 -1.29 9.31
CA MET A 38 -3.32 -0.94 8.57
C MET A 38 -2.21 -0.47 9.53
N ARG A 39 -2.53 0.41 10.49
CA ARG A 39 -1.55 0.85 11.49
C ARG A 39 -1.00 -0.33 12.29
N ASP A 40 -1.88 -1.17 12.83
CA ASP A 40 -1.51 -2.33 13.66
C ASP A 40 -0.62 -3.34 12.92
N ARG A 41 -0.73 -3.43 11.59
CA ARG A 41 0.03 -4.40 10.79
C ARG A 41 1.30 -3.82 10.18
N PHE A 42 1.30 -2.54 9.82
CA PHE A 42 2.40 -1.93 9.07
C PHE A 42 3.31 -1.03 9.91
N GLU A 43 2.82 -0.36 10.96
CA GLU A 43 3.70 0.44 11.85
C GLU A 43 4.82 -0.38 12.49
N PRO A 44 4.56 -1.60 13.00
CA PRO A 44 5.63 -2.42 13.60
C PRO A 44 6.72 -2.85 12.62
N LEU A 45 6.48 -2.78 11.31
CA LEU A 45 7.48 -3.14 10.30
C LEU A 45 8.56 -2.06 10.15
N GLY A 46 8.29 -0.81 10.55
CA GLY A 46 9.26 0.30 10.48
C GLY A 46 9.70 0.68 9.05
N ILE A 47 8.96 0.26 8.03
CA ILE A 47 9.27 0.52 6.62
C ILE A 47 8.39 1.65 6.05
N PRO A 48 8.88 2.41 5.05
CA PRO A 48 8.10 3.46 4.39
C PRO A 48 6.77 2.91 3.88
N THR A 49 5.67 3.46 4.38
CA THR A 49 4.31 3.03 4.01
C THR A 49 3.46 4.23 3.62
N LEU A 50 2.92 4.22 2.39
CA LEU A 50 2.01 5.23 1.88
C LEU A 50 0.62 4.62 1.67
N ARG A 51 -0.44 5.34 2.01
CA ARG A 51 -1.83 4.92 1.79
C ARG A 51 -2.60 5.90 0.92
N GLY A 52 -3.70 5.44 0.33
CA GLY A 52 -4.62 6.29 -0.43
C GLY A 52 -4.14 6.62 -1.83
N ALA A 53 -3.19 5.84 -2.37
CA ALA A 53 -2.80 5.96 -3.77
C ALA A 53 -4.01 5.74 -4.70
N MET A 54 -3.97 6.33 -5.90
CA MET A 54 -5.00 6.17 -6.94
C MET A 54 -4.97 4.76 -7.58
N ILE A 55 -5.01 3.73 -6.74
CA ILE A 55 -4.93 2.31 -7.07
C ILE A 55 -6.09 1.64 -6.31
N GLY A 56 -6.88 0.82 -6.99
CA GLY A 56 -8.02 0.11 -6.37
C GLY A 56 -9.34 0.30 -7.10
N HIS A 57 -10.45 0.11 -6.39
CA HIS A 57 -11.81 0.19 -6.93
C HIS A 57 -12.37 1.61 -6.85
N ILE A 58 -11.69 2.55 -7.49
CA ILE A 58 -12.05 3.98 -7.53
C ILE A 58 -12.34 4.43 -8.96
N GLU A 59 -12.91 5.61 -9.17
CA GLU A 59 -13.18 6.13 -10.52
C GLU A 59 -11.87 6.40 -11.28
N ASP A 60 -11.00 7.24 -10.71
CA ASP A 60 -9.69 7.58 -11.27
C ASP A 60 -8.63 6.56 -10.86
N LYS A 61 -8.33 5.60 -11.73
CA LYS A 61 -7.33 4.54 -11.49
C LYS A 61 -6.07 4.78 -12.30
N THR A 62 -4.93 4.81 -11.62
CA THR A 62 -3.62 4.80 -12.26
C THR A 62 -3.29 3.39 -12.77
N VAL A 63 -2.77 3.30 -13.99
CA VAL A 63 -2.16 2.07 -14.51
C VAL A 63 -0.78 1.93 -13.89
N VAL A 64 -0.53 0.83 -13.19
CA VAL A 64 0.74 0.59 -12.48
C VAL A 64 1.49 -0.56 -13.17
N PRO A 65 2.63 -0.27 -13.82
CA PRO A 65 3.50 -1.31 -14.36
C PRO A 65 4.08 -2.16 -13.22
N ILE A 66 4.20 -3.46 -13.46
CA ILE A 66 4.74 -4.42 -12.49
C ILE A 66 6.07 -4.97 -13.01
N GLY A 67 7.07 -5.04 -12.12
CA GLY A 67 8.37 -5.64 -12.43
C GLY A 67 9.48 -4.64 -12.80
N ILE A 68 9.21 -3.35 -12.70
CA ILE A 68 10.19 -2.27 -12.94
C ILE A 68 10.58 -1.55 -11.64
N GLN A 69 11.72 -0.87 -11.65
CA GLN A 69 12.18 -0.07 -10.53
C GLN A 69 11.34 1.19 -10.35
N ALA A 70 10.99 1.46 -9.10
CA ALA A 70 10.29 2.66 -8.69
C ALA A 70 10.84 3.17 -7.36
N ARG A 71 10.76 4.49 -7.15
CA ARG A 71 11.07 5.16 -5.89
C ARG A 71 9.79 5.55 -5.19
N LEU A 72 9.62 5.09 -3.95
CA LEU A 72 8.60 5.56 -3.03
C LEU A 72 9.19 6.68 -2.16
N ASP A 73 8.54 7.84 -2.16
CA ASP A 73 8.80 8.94 -1.23
C ASP A 73 7.51 9.21 -0.45
N VAL A 74 7.50 8.83 0.83
CA VAL A 74 6.32 8.95 1.69
C VAL A 74 6.08 10.37 2.17
N ASP A 75 7.13 11.19 2.27
CA ASP A 75 7.04 12.59 2.69
C ASP A 75 6.45 13.44 1.57
N ALA A 76 6.86 13.16 0.32
CA ALA A 76 6.29 13.78 -0.87
C ALA A 76 4.96 13.13 -1.32
N GLY A 77 4.62 11.95 -0.80
CA GLY A 77 3.44 11.19 -1.20
C GLY A 77 3.51 10.68 -2.66
N THR A 78 4.70 10.32 -3.15
CA THR A 78 4.92 9.97 -4.56
C THR A 78 5.46 8.55 -4.77
N LEU A 79 5.07 7.96 -5.90
CA LEU A 79 5.70 6.78 -6.47
C LEU A 79 6.21 7.16 -7.88
N THR A 80 7.52 7.15 -8.08
CA THR A 80 8.13 7.52 -9.36
C THR A 80 8.72 6.29 -10.03
N LEU A 81 8.34 6.03 -11.29
CA LEU A 81 9.01 5.01 -12.11
C LEU A 81 10.42 5.49 -12.48
N LEU A 82 11.42 4.64 -12.29
CA LEU A 82 12.82 4.98 -12.56
C LEU A 82 13.29 4.51 -13.94
N GLU A 83 12.43 3.80 -14.66
CA GLU A 83 12.67 3.27 -16.00
C GLU A 83 11.38 3.26 -16.84
N ALA A 84 11.54 3.15 -18.15
CA ALA A 84 10.41 3.08 -19.08
C ALA A 84 9.66 1.74 -18.90
N ALA A 85 8.33 1.81 -18.85
CA ALA A 85 7.48 0.62 -18.70
C ALA A 85 7.20 -0.09 -20.04
N VAL A 86 7.41 0.60 -21.15
CA VAL A 86 7.21 0.13 -22.53
C VAL A 86 8.33 0.69 -23.41
N ASN A 87 8.69 -0.05 -24.46
CA ASN A 87 9.70 0.35 -25.44
C ASN A 87 9.14 1.30 -26.50
#